data_AF-A0A1Q3DKU8-F1
#
_entry.id   AF-A0A1Q3DKU8-F1
#
_cell.length_a   1.000
_cell.length_b   1.000
_cell.length_c   1.000
_cell.angle_alpha   90.00
_cell.angle_beta   90.00
_cell.angle_gamma   90.00
#
_symmetry.space_group_name_H-M   'P 1'
#
loop_
_entity.id
_entity.type
_entity.pdbx_description
1 polymer ?
#
loop_
_entity_poly.entity_id
_entity_poly.type
_entity_poly.pdbx_seq_one_letter_code
_entity_poly.pdbx_strand_id
1 'polypeptide(L)'
;AVDVDGLVNGWNTKIADLTGLIVEKAIGKHLLTIVEDSSIDVVKRLLYLALQGKEEQNIQFDIKTYGSRVEAGPISLVVNACASRDLHENIVGVCLVAQDITGQKTIMDMFIRIEGDYKAIIQNPNPLIPPIFGTDEFGWCSEWNLAMAELTGWKRDEVVDKMLLGEVF
;
A
#
# COMPACT_ATOMS: atom_id res chain seq x y z
N ALA A 1 18.81 -1.62 12.29
CA ALA A 1 19.90 -2.59 12.02
C ALA A 1 19.71 -3.80 12.92
N VAL A 2 20.12 -4.97 12.42
CA VAL A 2 20.12 -6.23 13.15
C VAL A 2 21.49 -6.90 13.06
N ASP A 3 21.81 -7.77 14.01
CA ASP A 3 22.97 -8.66 13.92
C ASP A 3 22.70 -9.91 13.06
N VAL A 4 23.66 -10.83 13.02
CA VAL A 4 23.57 -12.10 12.27
C VAL A 4 22.46 -13.03 12.75
N ASP A 5 22.03 -12.90 14.02
CA ASP A 5 20.94 -13.67 14.62
C ASP A 5 19.58 -12.98 14.44
N GLY A 6 19.54 -11.84 13.74
CA GLY A 6 18.32 -11.08 13.50
C GLY A 6 17.85 -10.25 14.70
N LEU A 7 18.70 -10.07 15.72
CA LEU A 7 18.40 -9.24 16.88
C LEU A 7 18.68 -7.77 16.57
N VAL A 8 17.75 -6.90 16.93
CA VAL A 8 17.86 -5.46 16.71
C VAL A 8 19.00 -4.89 17.56
N ASN A 9 20.00 -4.32 16.90
CA ASN A 9 21.15 -3.65 17.53
C ASN A 9 21.23 -2.16 17.18
N GLY A 10 20.36 -1.69 16.26
CA GLY A 10 20.21 -0.28 15.94
C GLY A 10 18.76 0.07 15.66
N TRP A 11 18.24 1.03 16.42
CA TRP A 11 16.87 1.52 16.34
C TRP A 11 16.90 3.04 16.40
N ASN A 12 16.57 3.72 15.30
CA ASN A 12 16.66 5.18 15.25
C ASN A 12 15.42 5.85 15.87
N THR A 13 15.55 7.12 16.24
CA THR A 13 14.45 7.89 16.83
C THR A 13 13.24 7.98 15.91
N LYS A 14 13.46 8.11 14.60
CA LYS A 14 12.36 8.22 13.63
C LYS A 14 11.46 6.97 13.61
N ILE A 15 12.03 5.76 13.62
CA ILE A 15 11.22 4.53 13.64
C ILE A 15 10.57 4.31 15.02
N ALA A 16 11.22 4.74 16.10
CA ALA A 16 10.62 4.73 17.43
C ALA A 16 9.39 5.63 17.49
N ASP A 17 9.49 6.85 16.94
CA ASP A 17 8.38 7.79 16.85
C ASP A 17 7.25 7.27 15.96
N LEU A 18 7.58 6.61 14.84
CA LEU A 18 6.60 6.05 13.90
C LEU A 18 5.84 4.86 14.47
N THR A 19 6.54 3.93 15.14
CA THR A 19 5.94 2.68 15.66
C THR A 19 5.42 2.83 17.08
N GLY A 20 5.91 3.79 17.86
CA GLY A 20 5.68 3.88 19.30
C GLY A 20 6.54 2.90 20.12
N LEU A 21 7.45 2.15 19.49
CA LEU A 21 8.38 1.27 20.17
C LEU A 21 9.67 2.02 20.53
N ILE A 22 9.85 2.33 21.81
CA ILE A 22 11.07 2.99 22.30
C ILE A 22 12.30 2.10 22.12
N VAL A 23 13.47 2.74 21.96
CA VAL A 23 14.76 2.09 21.66
C VAL A 23 15.08 0.99 22.67
N GLU A 24 14.89 1.25 23.97
CA GLU A 24 15.22 0.32 25.06
C GLU A 24 14.39 -0.97 24.99
N LYS A 25 13.19 -0.90 24.41
CA LYS A 25 12.33 -2.07 24.19
C LYS A 25 12.58 -2.75 22.85
N ALA A 26 13.18 -2.05 21.89
CA ALA A 26 13.47 -2.59 20.56
C ALA A 26 14.79 -3.36 20.54
N ILE A 27 15.84 -2.81 21.16
CA ILE A 27 17.18 -3.41 21.18
C ILE A 27 17.15 -4.80 21.82
N GLY A 28 17.82 -5.77 21.20
CA GLY A 28 17.88 -7.16 21.62
C GLY A 28 16.63 -7.99 21.27
N LYS A 29 15.57 -7.38 20.73
CA LYS A 29 14.43 -8.14 20.19
C LYS A 29 14.73 -8.66 18.80
N HIS A 30 14.21 -9.83 18.49
CA HIS A 30 14.27 -10.37 17.14
C HIS A 30 13.34 -9.58 16.20
N LEU A 31 13.84 -9.14 15.04
CA LEU A 31 13.09 -8.29 14.10
C LEU A 31 11.76 -8.92 13.67
N LEU A 32 11.73 -10.24 13.49
CA LEU A 32 10.50 -10.96 13.13
C LEU A 32 9.38 -10.85 14.17
N THR A 33 9.68 -10.49 15.43
CA THR A 33 8.67 -10.30 16.48
C THR A 33 8.01 -8.93 16.44
N ILE A 34 8.65 -7.97 15.77
CA ILE A 34 8.16 -6.58 15.69
C ILE A 34 7.52 -6.26 14.35
N VAL A 35 7.63 -7.13 13.35
CA VAL A 35 6.91 -7.00 12.07
C VAL A 35 5.55 -7.68 12.12
N GLU A 36 4.66 -7.29 11.21
CA GLU A 36 3.36 -7.95 11.03
C GLU A 36 3.55 -9.41 10.60
N ASP A 37 2.62 -10.28 11.01
CA ASP A 37 2.75 -11.72 10.78
C ASP A 37 2.74 -12.05 9.27
N SER A 38 1.98 -11.27 8.48
CA SER A 38 1.95 -11.31 7.02
C SER A 38 3.29 -10.96 6.36
N SER A 39 4.17 -10.27 7.10
CA SER A 39 5.45 -9.76 6.62
C SER A 39 6.64 -10.63 7.02
N ILE A 40 6.44 -11.63 7.88
CA ILE A 40 7.53 -12.45 8.44
C ILE A 40 8.36 -13.12 7.35
N ASP A 41 7.72 -13.76 6.36
CA ASP A 41 8.44 -14.51 5.32
C ASP A 41 9.27 -13.58 4.40
N VAL A 42 8.72 -12.41 4.08
CA VAL A 42 9.41 -11.38 3.28
C VAL A 42 10.66 -10.90 4.02
N VAL A 43 10.51 -10.54 5.30
CA VAL A 43 11.62 -10.05 6.13
C VAL A 43 12.66 -11.13 6.37
N LYS A 44 12.23 -12.38 6.59
CA LYS A 44 13.13 -13.52 6.76
C LYS A 44 13.97 -13.77 5.51
N ARG A 45 13.36 -13.72 4.32
CA ARG A 45 14.08 -13.82 3.04
C ARG A 45 15.05 -12.66 2.84
N LEU A 46 14.60 -11.43 3.14
CA LEU A 46 15.41 -10.21 3.03
C LEU A 46 16.68 -10.31 3.89
N LEU A 47 16.53 -10.68 5.16
CA LEU A 47 17.66 -10.86 6.08
C LEU A 47 18.60 -11.97 5.60
N TYR A 48 18.03 -13.12 5.20
CA TYR A 48 18.82 -14.25 4.71
C TYR A 48 19.70 -13.84 3.51
N LEU A 49 19.14 -13.14 2.53
CA LEU A 49 19.89 -12.70 1.34
C LEU A 49 20.96 -11.68 1.70
N ALA A 50 20.63 -10.66 2.51
CA ALA A 50 21.59 -9.66 2.93
C ALA A 50 22.78 -10.27 3.70
N LEU A 51 22.53 -11.26 4.55
CA LEU A 51 23.57 -12.00 5.27
C LEU A 51 24.46 -12.88 4.36
N GLN A 52 24.00 -13.18 3.14
CA GLN A 52 24.82 -13.81 2.09
C GLN A 52 25.53 -12.77 1.20
N GLY A 53 25.45 -11.49 1.54
CA GLY A 53 25.99 -10.39 0.74
C GLY A 53 25.15 -10.06 -0.50
N LYS A 54 23.92 -10.58 -0.60
CA LYS A 54 22.97 -10.27 -1.67
C LYS A 54 21.98 -9.22 -1.18
N GLU A 55 22.24 -7.98 -1.52
CA GLU A 55 21.44 -6.84 -1.08
C GLU A 55 20.17 -6.69 -1.92
N GLU A 56 19.05 -6.40 -1.26
CA GLU A 56 17.77 -6.16 -1.93
C GLU A 56 17.26 -4.74 -1.63
N GLN A 57 16.53 -4.19 -2.59
CA GLN A 57 16.01 -2.82 -2.54
C GLN A 57 14.51 -2.82 -2.82
N ASN A 58 13.84 -1.78 -2.31
CA ASN A 58 12.41 -1.53 -2.47
C ASN A 58 11.52 -2.69 -1.98
N ILE A 59 11.96 -3.38 -0.93
CA ILE A 59 11.17 -4.46 -0.33
C ILE A 59 10.13 -3.86 0.61
N GLN A 60 8.86 -4.15 0.33
CA GLN A 60 7.77 -3.67 1.15
C GLN A 60 7.42 -4.68 2.26
N PHE A 61 7.29 -4.18 3.48
CA PHE A 61 6.70 -4.94 4.57
C PHE A 61 6.07 -4.02 5.62
N ASP A 62 5.21 -4.59 6.45
CA ASP A 62 4.46 -3.87 7.47
C ASP A 62 5.05 -4.16 8.86
N ILE A 63 5.15 -3.13 9.70
CA ILE A 63 5.69 -3.21 11.07
C ILE A 63 4.64 -2.89 12.12
N LYS A 64 4.66 -3.62 13.24
CA LYS A 64 3.70 -3.46 14.34
C LYS A 64 3.84 -2.09 14.99
N THR A 65 2.72 -1.56 15.45
CA THR A 65 2.64 -0.35 16.29
C THR A 65 2.42 -0.70 17.77
N TYR A 66 2.82 0.19 18.66
CA TYR A 66 2.83 -0.01 20.11
C TYR A 66 2.29 1.21 20.86
N GLY A 67 1.82 0.98 22.09
CA GLY A 67 1.30 2.05 22.95
C GLY A 67 0.11 2.77 22.33
N SER A 68 0.14 4.10 22.32
CA SER A 68 -0.92 4.93 21.74
C SER A 68 -1.06 4.81 20.23
N ARG A 69 -0.10 4.19 19.53
CA ARG A 69 -0.18 4.01 18.07
C ARG A 69 -0.88 2.73 17.62
N VAL A 70 -1.22 1.82 18.53
CA VAL A 70 -1.88 0.55 18.18
C VAL A 70 -3.18 0.78 17.40
N GLU A 71 -3.95 1.80 17.76
CA GLU A 71 -5.21 2.14 17.07
C GLU A 71 -5.01 2.66 15.64
N ALA A 72 -3.83 3.19 15.30
CA ALA A 72 -3.52 3.66 13.96
C ALA A 72 -3.23 2.50 12.98
N GLY A 73 -3.08 1.27 13.48
CA GLY A 73 -2.70 0.12 12.68
C GLY A 73 -1.21 0.09 12.32
N PRO A 74 -0.77 -0.95 11.59
CA PRO A 74 0.64 -1.13 11.27
C PRO A 74 1.17 -0.05 10.33
N ILE A 75 2.48 0.17 10.38
CA ILE A 75 3.18 1.11 9.50
C ILE A 75 3.71 0.33 8.28
N SER A 76 3.36 0.79 7.08
CA SER A 76 3.88 0.23 5.83
C SER A 76 5.19 0.88 5.46
N LEU A 77 6.22 0.07 5.25
CA LEU A 77 7.57 0.51 4.94
C LEU A 77 8.02 -0.02 3.58
N VAL A 78 8.75 0.81 2.84
CA VAL A 78 9.64 0.36 1.75
C VAL A 78 11.06 0.37 2.26
N VAL A 79 11.76 -0.76 2.13
CA VAL A 79 13.03 -1.01 2.80
C VAL A 79 14.10 -1.47 1.83
N ASN A 80 15.29 -0.88 1.99
CA ASN A 80 16.53 -1.35 1.39
C ASN A 80 17.36 -2.03 2.47
N ALA A 81 17.91 -3.22 2.18
CA ALA A 81 18.75 -3.97 3.09
C ALA A 81 20.17 -4.09 2.55
N CYS A 82 21.14 -3.70 3.36
CA CYS A 82 22.57 -3.85 3.05
C CYS A 82 23.30 -4.64 4.12
N ALA A 83 24.34 -5.37 3.71
CA ALA A 83 25.16 -6.15 4.62
C ALA A 83 26.06 -5.22 5.45
N SER A 84 25.99 -5.32 6.77
CA SER A 84 26.92 -4.63 7.67
C SER A 84 28.20 -5.44 7.78
N ARG A 85 29.36 -4.80 7.56
CA ARG A 85 30.67 -5.46 7.60
C ARG A 85 31.57 -4.90 8.70
N ASP A 86 32.41 -5.76 9.27
CA ASP A 86 33.48 -5.35 10.19
C ASP A 86 34.72 -4.81 9.42
N LEU A 87 35.77 -4.45 10.16
CA LEU A 87 37.04 -3.95 9.58
C LEU A 87 37.78 -4.99 8.72
N HIS A 88 37.36 -6.25 8.78
CA HIS A 88 37.92 -7.37 8.03
C HIS A 88 37.00 -7.82 6.89
N GLU A 89 35.99 -7.02 6.55
CA GLU A 89 34.98 -7.29 5.50
C GLU A 89 34.04 -8.48 5.79
N ASN A 90 34.04 -9.01 7.02
CA ASN A 90 33.12 -10.07 7.43
C ASN A 90 31.73 -9.48 7.66
N ILE A 91 30.70 -10.17 7.20
CA ILE A 91 29.32 -9.77 7.45
C ILE A 91 28.98 -10.02 8.91
N VAL A 92 28.60 -8.96 9.62
CA VAL A 92 28.24 -8.97 11.06
C VAL A 92 26.79 -8.60 11.32
N GLY A 93 26.01 -8.34 10.26
CA GLY A 93 24.59 -8.05 10.38
C GLY A 93 23.99 -7.43 9.13
N VAL A 94 22.83 -6.81 9.30
CA VAL A 94 22.08 -6.15 8.23
C VAL A 94 21.65 -4.76 8.66
N CYS A 95 21.97 -3.76 7.84
CA CYS A 95 21.42 -2.42 7.98
C CYS A 95 20.18 -2.29 7.09
N LEU A 96 19.11 -1.71 7.66
CA LEU A 96 17.83 -1.54 7.00
C LEU A 96 17.54 -0.04 6.94
N VAL A 97 17.35 0.49 5.74
CA VAL A 97 16.92 1.86 5.52
C VAL A 97 15.47 1.80 5.06
N ALA A 98 14.58 2.38 5.86
CA ALA A 98 13.13 2.29 5.65
C ALA A 98 12.53 3.67 5.38
N GLN A 99 11.60 3.71 4.43
CA GLN A 99 10.73 4.84 4.14
C GLN A 99 9.30 4.49 4.50
N ASP A 100 8.64 5.37 5.25
CA ASP A 100 7.21 5.26 5.55
C ASP A 100 6.38 5.60 4.31
N ILE A 101 5.57 4.64 3.88
CA ILE A 101 4.63 4.76 2.76
C ILE A 101 3.17 4.55 3.20
N THR A 102 2.91 4.52 4.51
CA THR A 102 1.58 4.19 5.07
C THR A 102 0.49 5.06 4.48
N GLY A 103 0.67 6.39 4.51
CA GLY A 103 -0.31 7.32 3.94
C GLY A 103 -0.52 7.15 2.44
N GLN A 104 0.55 6.85 1.69
CA GLN A 104 0.47 6.61 0.24
C GLN A 104 -0.32 5.33 -0.05
N LYS A 105 -0.05 4.25 0.70
CA LYS A 105 -0.76 2.98 0.59
C LYS A 105 -2.23 3.14 0.94
N THR A 106 -2.56 3.84 2.02
CA THR A 106 -3.96 4.11 2.41
C THR A 106 -4.73 4.88 1.34
N ILE A 107 -4.11 5.91 0.74
CA ILE A 107 -4.73 6.69 -0.35
C ILE A 107 -4.95 5.80 -1.58
N MET A 108 -3.96 4.99 -1.95
CA MET A 108 -4.05 4.08 -3.09
C MET A 108 -5.14 3.03 -2.89
N ASP A 109 -5.17 2.38 -1.71
CA ASP A 109 -6.18 1.36 -1.39
C ASP A 109 -7.60 1.95 -1.38
N MET A 110 -7.74 3.18 -0.88
CA MET A 110 -9.01 3.91 -0.92
C MET A 110 -9.43 4.20 -2.37
N PHE A 111 -8.51 4.65 -3.22
CA PHE A 111 -8.78 4.91 -4.63
C PHE A 111 -9.22 3.63 -5.36
N ILE A 112 -8.50 2.53 -5.18
CA ILE A 112 -8.82 1.22 -5.78
C ILE A 112 -10.21 0.76 -5.33
N ARG A 113 -10.54 0.91 -4.04
CA ARG A 113 -11.87 0.53 -3.53
C ARG A 113 -12.97 1.39 -4.13
N ILE A 114 -12.79 2.71 -4.16
CA ILE A 114 -13.77 3.64 -4.75
C ILE A 114 -13.97 3.32 -6.24
N GLU A 115 -12.90 3.09 -7.00
CA GLU A 115 -12.99 2.74 -8.42
C GLU A 115 -13.71 1.38 -8.62
N GLY A 116 -13.42 0.40 -7.75
CA GLY A 116 -14.09 -0.90 -7.74
C GLY A 116 -15.59 -0.79 -7.45
N ASP A 117 -15.96 -0.10 -6.37
CA ASP A 117 -17.36 0.14 -5.98
C ASP A 117 -18.11 0.90 -7.08
N TYR A 118 -17.46 1.91 -7.67
CA TYR A 118 -18.00 2.67 -8.78
C TYR A 118 -18.34 1.78 -9.98
N LYS A 119 -17.37 0.98 -10.46
CA LYS A 119 -17.60 0.02 -11.56
C LYS A 119 -18.68 -0.99 -11.20
N ALA A 120 -18.70 -1.48 -9.96
CA ALA A 120 -19.70 -2.43 -9.47
C ALA A 120 -21.12 -1.85 -9.38
N ILE A 121 -21.32 -0.53 -9.45
CA ILE A 121 -22.64 0.10 -9.55
C ILE A 121 -22.97 0.38 -11.01
N ILE A 122 -22.06 1.00 -11.75
CA ILE A 122 -22.33 1.49 -13.11
C ILE A 122 -22.45 0.36 -14.14
N GLN A 123 -21.70 -0.73 -13.94
CA GLN A 123 -21.70 -1.90 -14.82
C GLN A 123 -22.60 -3.03 -14.29
N ASN A 124 -23.43 -2.76 -13.28
CA ASN A 124 -24.25 -3.79 -12.68
C ASN A 124 -25.61 -3.87 -13.40
N PRO A 125 -25.97 -5.05 -13.95
CA PRO A 125 -27.20 -5.23 -14.72
C PRO A 125 -28.44 -5.41 -13.82
N ASN A 126 -28.31 -5.21 -12.50
CA ASN A 126 -29.45 -5.33 -11.59
C ASN A 126 -30.50 -4.25 -11.92
N PRO A 127 -31.75 -4.63 -12.25
CA PRO A 127 -32.81 -3.70 -12.64
C PRO A 127 -33.25 -2.75 -11.51
N LEU A 128 -32.81 -2.97 -10.27
CA LEU A 128 -33.01 -2.02 -9.16
C LEU A 128 -32.11 -0.78 -9.25
N ILE A 129 -31.05 -0.82 -10.05
CA ILE A 129 -30.20 0.35 -10.30
C ILE A 129 -30.88 1.17 -11.39
N PRO A 130 -31.31 2.43 -11.11
CA PRO A 130 -32.01 3.22 -12.11
C PRO A 130 -31.08 3.62 -13.26
N PRO A 131 -31.63 4.08 -14.40
CA PRO A 131 -30.85 4.75 -15.44
C PRO A 131 -30.07 5.94 -14.85
N ILE A 132 -28.75 5.94 -15.04
CA ILE A 132 -27.83 6.98 -14.56
C ILE A 132 -27.07 7.52 -15.76
N PHE A 133 -27.09 8.84 -15.90
CA PHE A 133 -26.20 9.58 -16.78
C PHE A 133 -25.69 10.83 -16.08
N GLY A 134 -24.60 11.38 -16.59
CA GLY A 134 -23.96 12.58 -16.05
C GLY A 134 -23.27 13.38 -17.15
N THR A 135 -23.19 14.69 -16.96
CA THR A 135 -22.46 15.60 -17.86
C THR A 135 -21.37 16.35 -17.12
N ASP A 136 -20.38 16.82 -17.88
CA ASP A 136 -19.48 17.85 -17.43
C ASP A 136 -20.15 19.25 -17.39
N GLU A 137 -19.36 20.29 -17.09
CA GLU A 137 -19.81 21.68 -17.03
C GLU A 137 -20.24 22.28 -18.37
N PHE A 138 -19.89 21.63 -19.49
CA PHE A 138 -20.22 22.06 -20.85
C PHE A 138 -21.35 21.23 -21.49
N GLY A 139 -21.87 20.21 -20.79
CA GLY A 139 -22.96 19.36 -21.26
C GLY A 139 -22.52 18.12 -22.04
N TRP A 140 -21.23 17.78 -22.03
CA TRP A 140 -20.71 16.55 -22.62
C TRP A 140 -20.96 15.38 -21.68
N CYS A 141 -21.40 14.26 -22.22
CA CYS A 141 -21.70 13.07 -21.44
C CYS A 141 -20.42 12.48 -20.86
N SER A 142 -20.33 12.45 -19.54
CA SER A 142 -19.26 11.77 -18.81
C SER A 142 -19.70 10.39 -18.34
N GLU A 143 -21.00 10.18 -18.13
CA GLU A 143 -21.52 8.94 -17.54
C GLU A 143 -22.75 8.39 -18.25
N TRP A 144 -22.74 7.07 -18.44
CA TRP A 144 -23.83 6.29 -19.02
C TRP A 144 -23.77 4.88 -18.45
N ASN A 145 -24.71 4.50 -17.58
CA ASN A 145 -24.74 3.17 -16.97
C ASN A 145 -25.52 2.15 -17.82
N LEU A 146 -25.46 0.87 -17.42
CA LEU A 146 -26.16 -0.20 -18.17
C LEU A 146 -27.68 0.02 -18.26
N ALA A 147 -28.33 0.46 -17.18
CA ALA A 147 -29.76 0.73 -17.18
C ALA A 147 -30.14 1.85 -18.17
N MET A 148 -29.28 2.85 -18.38
CA MET A 148 -29.48 3.90 -19.40
C MET A 148 -29.31 3.34 -20.81
N ALA A 149 -28.33 2.45 -21.02
CA ALA A 149 -28.16 1.76 -22.30
C ALA A 149 -29.36 0.87 -22.64
N GLU A 150 -29.90 0.15 -21.66
CA GLU A 150 -31.12 -0.65 -21.83
C GLU A 150 -32.35 0.21 -22.10
N LEU A 151 -32.49 1.34 -21.40
CA LEU A 151 -33.62 2.26 -21.57
C LEU A 151 -33.63 2.93 -22.95
N THR A 152 -32.46 3.37 -23.43
CA THR A 152 -32.34 4.21 -24.63
C THR A 152 -31.93 3.46 -25.89
N GLY A 153 -31.33 2.27 -25.73
CA GLY A 153 -30.72 1.51 -26.82
C GLY A 153 -29.31 1.97 -27.20
N TRP A 154 -28.82 3.08 -26.65
CA TRP A 154 -27.46 3.58 -26.93
C TRP A 154 -26.43 2.98 -25.99
N LYS A 155 -25.33 2.45 -26.54
CA LYS A 155 -24.23 1.95 -25.72
C LYS A 155 -23.44 3.12 -25.13
N ARG A 156 -22.83 2.88 -23.97
CA ARG A 156 -21.95 3.85 -23.29
C ARG A 156 -20.90 4.43 -24.24
N ASP A 157 -20.18 3.59 -24.97
CA ASP A 157 -19.10 4.01 -25.87
C ASP A 157 -19.59 4.84 -27.08
N GLU A 158 -20.91 4.86 -27.34
CA GLU A 158 -21.52 5.66 -28.40
C GLU A 158 -21.97 7.04 -27.90
N VAL A 159 -21.99 7.26 -26.59
CA VAL A 159 -22.59 8.46 -25.96
C VAL A 159 -21.58 9.24 -25.11
N VAL A 160 -20.66 8.55 -24.44
CA VAL A 160 -19.58 9.19 -23.67
C VAL A 160 -18.75 10.08 -24.61
N ASP A 161 -18.33 11.24 -24.11
CA ASP A 161 -17.62 12.29 -24.85
C ASP A 161 -18.42 12.89 -26.02
N LYS A 162 -19.76 12.84 -25.97
CA LYS A 162 -20.65 13.59 -26.87
C LYS A 162 -21.53 14.58 -26.13
N MET A 163 -21.92 15.65 -26.80
CA MET A 163 -22.84 16.64 -26.25
C MET A 163 -24.25 16.05 -26.16
N LEU A 164 -24.79 15.94 -24.94
CA LEU A 164 -26.10 15.28 -24.76
C LEU A 164 -27.22 16.04 -25.48
N LEU A 165 -27.19 17.37 -25.42
CA LEU A 165 -28.15 18.22 -26.11
C LEU A 165 -27.74 18.37 -27.58
N GLY A 166 -28.52 17.77 -28.48
CA GLY A 166 -28.36 17.96 -29.93
C GLY A 166 -27.57 16.86 -30.64
N GLU A 167 -26.70 16.10 -29.97
CA GLU A 167 -26.06 14.91 -30.57
C GLU A 167 -26.71 13.59 -30.11
N VAL A 168 -27.27 13.54 -28.91
CA VAL A 168 -27.82 12.31 -28.30
C VAL A 168 -29.32 12.41 -28.07
N PHE A 169 -29.79 13.50 -27.44
CA PHE A 169 -31.20 13.84 -27.24
C PHE A 169 -31.68 14.94 -28.19
#